data_AF-A0A2T7BK11-F1
#
_entry.id   AF-A0A2T7BK11-F1
#
_cell.length_a   1.000
_cell.length_b   1.000
_cell.length_c   1.000
_cell.angle_alpha   90.00
_cell.angle_beta   90.00
_cell.angle_gamma   90.00
#
_symmetry.space_group_name_H-M   'P 1'
#
loop_
_entity.id
_entity.type
_entity.pdbx_description
1 polymer ?
#
loop_
_entity_poly.entity_id
_entity_poly.type
_entity_poly.pdbx_seq_one_letter_code
_entity_poly.pdbx_strand_id
1 'polypeptide(L)'
;MVSVPTAVNHATMNQNPNPNQSSYEPEAGHSYSEKIDAFKKDLDAIEARHPDLFASRGDKLADHYVLDATNTRAGFRFLPDSDLPESVKEECICAYRKEFALVE
;
A
#
# COMPACT_ATOMS: atom_id res chain seq x y z
N MET A 1 -1.88 42.77 47.96
CA MET A 1 -0.61 42.23 48.48
C MET A 1 -0.89 40.80 48.94
N VAL A 2 -0.23 39.82 48.28
CA VAL A 2 0.42 38.58 48.78
C VAL A 2 -0.14 37.91 50.05
N SER A 3 -0.27 36.59 50.22
CA SER A 3 0.11 35.37 49.48
C SER A 3 -0.62 34.19 50.16
N VAL A 4 -1.04 33.16 49.42
CA VAL A 4 -1.40 31.84 49.97
C VAL A 4 -0.23 30.87 49.72
N PRO A 5 0.30 30.15 50.73
CA PRO A 5 1.36 29.17 50.50
C PRO A 5 0.81 27.76 50.23
N THR A 6 1.32 27.19 49.14
CA THR A 6 2.03 25.89 49.08
C THR A 6 1.30 24.58 49.40
N ALA A 7 0.86 23.94 48.31
CA ALA A 7 1.18 22.58 47.84
C ALA A 7 1.23 21.39 48.83
N VAL A 8 0.42 20.37 48.52
CA VAL A 8 0.92 18.99 48.42
C VAL A 8 0.34 18.38 47.14
N ASN A 9 1.17 18.21 46.11
CA ASN A 9 0.82 17.40 44.95
C ASN A 9 1.71 16.17 44.98
N HIS A 10 1.08 15.05 45.31
CA HIS A 10 1.65 13.72 45.30
C HIS A 10 2.04 13.37 43.87
N ALA A 11 3.31 13.03 43.66
CA ALA A 11 3.80 12.51 42.40
C ALA A 11 3.05 11.23 42.05
N THR A 12 2.29 11.25 40.95
CA THR A 12 1.79 10.02 40.33
C THR A 12 2.62 9.78 39.07
N MET A 13 3.35 8.67 39.09
CA MET A 13 4.24 8.19 38.06
C MET A 13 3.48 8.05 36.74
N ASN A 14 3.82 8.88 35.76
CA ASN A 14 3.27 8.81 34.42
C ASN A 14 4.16 7.87 33.58
N GLN A 15 3.91 6.57 33.69
CA GLN A 15 4.36 5.59 32.71
C GLN A 15 3.14 4.96 32.03
N ASN A 16 2.78 5.51 30.87
CA ASN A 16 2.17 4.71 29.81
C ASN A 16 2.37 5.42 28.45
N PRO A 17 3.45 5.14 27.71
CA PRO A 17 3.47 5.45 26.30
C PRO A 17 2.72 4.34 25.57
N ASN A 18 1.41 4.50 25.37
CA ASN A 18 0.72 3.78 24.29
C ASN A 18 0.18 4.77 23.26
N PRO A 19 1.01 5.21 22.31
CA PRO A 19 0.53 5.88 21.11
C PRO A 19 0.33 4.81 20.04
N ASN A 20 -0.83 4.17 20.00
CA ASN A 20 -1.26 3.59 18.72
C ASN A 20 -2.74 3.85 18.47
N GLN A 21 -2.90 5.00 17.82
CA GLN A 21 -3.97 5.38 16.91
C GLN A 21 -4.88 4.24 16.43
N SER A 22 -6.17 4.42 16.69
CA SER A 22 -7.26 4.27 15.72
C SER A 22 -7.07 3.27 14.57
N SER A 23 -7.87 2.20 14.59
CA SER A 23 -8.65 1.88 13.40
C SER A 23 -9.94 1.21 13.80
N TYR A 24 -11.04 1.89 13.47
CA TYR A 24 -12.32 1.27 13.15
C TYR A 24 -12.05 -0.01 12.33
N GLU A 25 -12.48 -1.17 12.82
CA GLU A 25 -12.73 -2.31 11.96
C GLU A 25 -14.17 -2.20 11.45
N PRO A 26 -14.41 -1.81 10.19
CA PRO A 26 -15.62 -2.22 9.52
C PRO A 26 -15.41 -3.64 8.99
N GLU A 27 -16.10 -4.61 9.59
CA GLU A 27 -16.35 -5.90 8.95
C GLU A 27 -17.07 -5.67 7.61
N ALA A 28 -16.74 -6.50 6.61
CA ALA A 28 -17.37 -6.62 5.30
C ALA A 28 -17.07 -5.53 4.25
N GLY A 29 -15.89 -5.69 3.64
CA GLY A 29 -15.59 -5.18 2.31
C GLY A 29 -14.09 -4.92 2.23
N HIS A 30 -13.32 -5.85 1.67
CA HIS A 30 -11.91 -5.60 1.34
C HIS A 30 -11.84 -4.25 0.65
N SER A 31 -11.33 -3.25 1.36
CA SER A 31 -11.37 -1.89 0.86
C SER A 31 -10.52 -1.84 -0.40
N TYR A 32 -10.86 -0.97 -1.35
CA TYR A 32 -10.05 -0.82 -2.56
C TYR A 32 -8.56 -0.62 -2.21
N SER A 33 -8.26 0.05 -1.10
CA SER A 33 -6.91 0.18 -0.52
C SER A 33 -6.22 -1.15 -0.25
N GLU A 34 -6.90 -2.14 0.33
CA GLU A 34 -6.32 -3.47 0.58
C GLU A 34 -6.05 -4.23 -0.73
N LYS A 35 -6.97 -4.12 -1.70
CA LYS A 35 -6.78 -4.70 -3.04
C LYS A 35 -5.62 -4.05 -3.79
N ILE A 36 -5.43 -2.74 -3.62
CA ILE A 36 -4.29 -2.01 -4.16
C ILE A 36 -2.99 -2.50 -3.52
N ASP A 37 -2.97 -2.69 -2.20
CA ASP A 37 -1.81 -3.21 -1.49
C ASP A 37 -1.48 -4.66 -1.91
N ALA A 38 -2.50 -5.51 -2.03
CA ALA A 38 -2.35 -6.88 -2.53
C ALA A 38 -1.84 -6.91 -3.97
N PHE A 39 -2.41 -6.10 -4.85
CA PHE A 39 -1.97 -6.00 -6.24
C PHE A 39 -0.52 -5.48 -6.35
N LYS A 40 -0.13 -4.49 -5.54
CA LYS A 40 1.27 -4.03 -5.48
C LYS A 40 2.22 -5.14 -5.04
N LYS A 41 1.81 -5.99 -4.10
CA LYS A 41 2.61 -7.17 -3.69
C LYS A 41 2.72 -8.20 -4.80
N ASP A 42 1.63 -8.47 -5.54
CA ASP A 42 1.70 -9.35 -6.71
C ASP A 42 2.65 -8.78 -7.78
N LEU A 43 2.66 -7.46 -8.00
CA LEU A 43 3.60 -6.80 -8.91
C LEU A 43 5.05 -6.94 -8.44
N ASP A 44 5.33 -6.74 -7.15
CA ASP A 44 6.67 -6.95 -6.57
C ASP A 44 7.13 -8.41 -6.73
N ALA A 45 6.21 -9.37 -6.54
CA ALA A 45 6.48 -10.78 -6.78
C ALA A 45 6.75 -11.10 -8.26
N ILE A 46 6.04 -10.46 -9.19
CA ILE A 46 6.31 -10.58 -10.64
C ILE A 46 7.69 -10.01 -10.97
N GLU A 47 8.05 -8.83 -10.42
CA GLU A 47 9.39 -8.26 -10.57
C GLU A 47 10.47 -9.24 -10.08
N ALA A 48 10.28 -9.81 -8.89
CA ALA A 48 11.19 -10.79 -8.29
C ALA A 48 11.29 -12.11 -9.08
N ARG A 49 10.27 -12.48 -9.86
CA ARG A 49 10.28 -13.65 -10.76
C ARG A 49 11.03 -13.38 -12.07
N HIS A 50 11.25 -12.11 -12.42
CA HIS A 50 11.97 -11.69 -13.63
C HIS A 50 13.25 -10.88 -13.31
N PRO A 51 14.13 -11.37 -12.42
CA PRO A 51 15.30 -10.61 -11.98
C PRO A 51 16.26 -10.33 -13.14
N ASP A 52 16.41 -11.24 -14.10
CA ASP A 52 17.27 -11.03 -15.29
C ASP A 52 16.81 -9.83 -16.12
N LEU A 53 15.50 -9.58 -16.20
CA LEU A 53 14.95 -8.49 -17.01
C LEU A 53 15.22 -7.13 -16.37
N PHE A 54 14.91 -7.01 -15.08
CA PHE A 54 15.04 -5.76 -14.33
C PHE A 54 16.49 -5.48 -13.92
N ALA A 55 17.27 -6.50 -13.57
CA ALA A 55 18.70 -6.35 -13.26
C ALA A 55 19.52 -5.97 -14.48
N SER A 56 19.20 -6.51 -15.67
CA SER A 56 19.94 -6.16 -16.90
C SER A 56 19.66 -4.74 -17.38
N ARG A 57 18.50 -4.17 -17.06
CA ARG A 57 18.10 -2.84 -17.53
C ARG A 57 18.29 -1.75 -16.48
N GLY A 58 18.37 -2.13 -15.20
CA GLY A 58 18.44 -1.19 -14.08
C GLY A 58 17.14 -0.43 -13.85
N ASP A 59 16.03 -0.90 -14.42
CA ASP A 59 14.68 -0.36 -14.23
C ASP A 59 13.84 -1.30 -13.36
N LYS A 60 12.76 -0.78 -12.77
CA LYS A 60 11.82 -1.56 -11.95
C LYS A 60 10.49 -1.68 -12.67
N LEU A 61 9.73 -2.71 -12.35
CA LEU A 61 8.38 -2.90 -12.87
C LEU A 61 7.52 -1.66 -12.58
N ALA A 62 7.70 -1.04 -11.40
CA ALA A 62 7.05 0.20 -10.99
C ALA A 62 7.27 1.40 -11.92
N ASP A 63 8.35 1.41 -12.72
CA ASP A 63 8.65 2.49 -13.67
C ASP A 63 7.89 2.35 -15.00
N HIS A 64 7.26 1.19 -15.24
CA HIS A 64 6.66 0.84 -16.53
C HIS A 64 5.13 0.89 -16.56
N TYR A 65 4.50 1.09 -15.42
CA TYR A 65 3.04 1.15 -15.32
C TYR A 65 2.59 2.35 -14.51
N VAL A 66 1.34 2.73 -14.74
CA VAL A 66 0.62 3.69 -13.91
C VAL A 66 -0.55 2.97 -13.27
N LEU A 67 -0.54 2.95 -11.94
CA LEU A 67 -1.66 2.47 -11.13
C LEU A 67 -2.42 3.68 -10.60
N ASP A 68 -3.49 4.04 -11.31
CA ASP A 68 -4.43 5.08 -10.89
C ASP A 68 -5.47 4.46 -9.97
N ALA A 69 -5.17 4.45 -8.67
CA ALA A 69 -6.05 3.80 -7.70
C ALA A 69 -6.64 4.80 -6.70
N THR A 70 -7.95 4.97 -6.82
CA THR A 70 -8.79 5.80 -5.96
C THR A 70 -9.66 4.90 -5.08
N ASN A 71 -10.30 5.48 -4.05
CA ASN A 71 -11.20 4.75 -3.16
C ASN A 71 -12.40 4.08 -3.85
N THR A 72 -12.70 4.45 -5.10
CA THR A 72 -13.87 3.95 -5.86
C THR A 72 -13.52 3.21 -7.14
N ARG A 73 -12.26 3.32 -7.60
CA ARG A 73 -11.80 2.74 -8.86
C ARG A 73 -10.30 2.55 -8.82
N ALA A 74 -9.84 1.36 -9.21
CA ALA A 74 -8.45 1.16 -9.62
C ALA A 74 -8.39 1.09 -11.14
N GLY A 75 -7.42 1.76 -11.74
CA GLY A 75 -7.08 1.71 -13.15
C GLY A 75 -5.62 1.35 -13.29
N PHE A 76 -5.34 0.24 -13.95
CA PHE A 76 -3.99 -0.18 -14.24
C PHE A 76 -3.73 -0.04 -15.74
N ARG A 77 -2.62 0.62 -16.10
CA ARG A 77 -2.19 0.76 -17.49
C ARG A 77 -0.67 0.71 -17.58
N PHE A 78 -0.15 0.15 -18.68
CA PHE A 78 1.27 0.27 -19.01
C PHE A 78 1.55 1.62 -19.67
N LEU A 79 2.78 2.11 -19.49
CA LEU A 79 3.27 3.25 -20.24
C LEU A 79 3.46 2.86 -21.73
N PRO A 80 3.24 3.79 -22.67
CA PRO A 80 3.41 3.53 -24.09
C PRO A 80 4.85 3.16 -24.45
N ASP A 81 5.83 3.74 -23.75
CA ASP A 81 7.27 3.45 -23.88
C ASP A 81 7.72 2.23 -23.05
N SER A 82 6.77 1.48 -22.47
CA SER A 82 7.10 0.27 -21.71
C SER A 82 7.57 -0.83 -22.64
N ASP A 83 8.89 -1.03 -22.68
CA ASP A 83 9.56 -2.15 -23.33
C ASP A 83 9.47 -3.46 -22.51
N LEU A 84 8.50 -3.57 -21.59
CA LEU A 84 8.26 -4.83 -20.89
C LEU A 84 7.79 -5.89 -21.89
N PRO A 85 8.29 -7.13 -21.77
CA PRO A 85 7.83 -8.23 -22.60
C PRO A 85 6.37 -8.53 -22.31
N GLU A 86 5.68 -9.02 -23.34
CA GLU A 86 4.24 -9.31 -23.26
C GLU A 86 3.92 -10.29 -22.13
N SER A 87 4.77 -11.29 -21.88
CA SER A 87 4.58 -12.24 -20.78
C SER A 87 4.53 -11.58 -19.39
N VAL A 88 5.36 -10.57 -19.14
CA VAL A 88 5.32 -9.81 -17.87
C VAL A 88 4.05 -8.95 -17.83
N LYS A 89 3.70 -8.33 -18.95
CA LYS A 89 2.47 -7.51 -19.06
C LYS A 89 1.22 -8.35 -18.78
N GLU A 90 1.15 -9.56 -19.31
CA GLU A 90 0.06 -10.51 -19.08
C GLU A 90 -0.03 -10.94 -17.61
N GLU A 91 1.09 -11.24 -16.95
CA GLU A 91 1.07 -11.60 -15.52
C GLU A 91 0.54 -10.44 -14.65
N CYS A 92 0.94 -9.20 -14.93
CA CYS A 92 0.40 -8.04 -14.22
C CYS A 92 -1.10 -7.84 -14.48
N ILE A 93 -1.57 -8.03 -15.73
CA ILE A 93 -3.00 -7.96 -16.06
C ILE A 93 -3.77 -9.07 -15.35
N CYS A 94 -3.21 -10.27 -15.28
CA CYS A 94 -3.81 -11.40 -14.57
C CYS A 94 -3.92 -11.12 -13.06
N ALA A 95 -2.85 -10.61 -12.44
CA ALA A 95 -2.86 -10.18 -11.04
C ALA A 95 -3.88 -9.06 -10.79
N TYR A 96 -3.94 -8.06 -11.68
CA TYR A 96 -4.90 -6.96 -11.58
C TYR A 96 -6.34 -7.49 -11.65
N ARG A 97 -6.62 -8.41 -12.57
CA ARG A 97 -7.94 -9.05 -12.67
C ARG A 97 -8.24 -9.90 -11.45
N LYS A 98 -7.28 -10.64 -10.89
CA LYS A 98 -7.50 -11.43 -9.67
C LYS A 98 -7.94 -10.57 -8.49
N GLU A 99 -7.33 -9.40 -8.30
CA GLU A 99 -7.61 -8.52 -7.15
C GLU A 99 -8.84 -7.61 -7.39
N PHE A 100 -9.01 -7.11 -8.62
CA PHE A 100 -10.02 -6.10 -8.97
C PHE A 100 -11.19 -6.61 -9.84
N ALA A 101 -11.11 -7.78 -10.47
CA ALA A 101 -12.29 -8.38 -11.09
C ALA A 101 -13.21 -8.92 -10.00
N LEU A 102 -14.11 -8.04 -9.56
CA LEU A 102 -15.37 -8.45 -8.97
C LEU A 102 -16.13 -9.25 -10.02
N VAL A 103 -16.40 -10.50 -9.68
CA VAL A 103 -17.42 -11.41 -10.24
C VAL A 103 -18.55 -10.59 -10.89
N GLU A 104 -18.73 -10.74 -12.21
CA GLU A 104 -19.95 -10.28 -12.92
C GLU A 104 -21.20 -10.92 -12.34
#